data_AF-A0A7M2QY38-F1
#
_entry.id   AF-A0A7M2QY38-F1
#
_cell.length_a   1.000
_cell.length_b   1.000
_cell.length_c   1.000
_cell.angle_alpha   90.00
_cell.angle_beta   90.00
_cell.angle_gamma   90.00
#
_symmetry.space_group_name_H-M   'P 1'
#
loop_
_entity.id
_entity.type
_entity.pdbx_description
1 polymer ?
#
loop_
_entity_poly.entity_id
_entity_poly.type
_entity_poly.pdbx_seq_one_letter_code
_entity_poly.pdbx_strand_id
1 'polypeptide(L)'
;MSIYGKAYVDFLKKDIMLLIIAIVLLFFSFGWWMGVPVFVVSVFLWDLNIPPFISIILVLLLISVLFTVFFIPMNIKVAKIIGEMKKRSTLRIFSRLQLIFILRSFVIFSLIFIVIFLV
;
A
#
# COMPACT_ATOMS: atom_id res chain seq x y z
N MET A 1 14.09 -19.97 -2.47
CA MET A 1 13.27 -18.77 -2.18
C MET A 1 13.94 -17.92 -1.12
N SER A 2 13.99 -16.60 -1.32
CA SER A 2 14.39 -15.65 -0.27
C SER A 2 13.58 -15.88 1.00
N ILE A 3 14.20 -15.65 2.18
CA ILE A 3 13.54 -15.76 3.51
C ILE A 3 12.21 -15.01 3.54
N TYR A 4 12.13 -13.86 2.85
CA TYR A 4 10.91 -13.08 2.73
C TYR A 4 9.81 -13.82 1.96
N GLY A 5 10.15 -14.44 0.83
CA GLY A 5 9.20 -15.22 0.03
C GLY A 5 8.68 -16.43 0.80
N LYS A 6 9.55 -17.13 1.55
CA LYS A 6 9.13 -18.24 2.41
C LYS A 6 8.14 -17.78 3.48
N ALA A 7 8.42 -16.65 4.14
CA ALA A 7 7.52 -16.09 5.15
C ALA A 7 6.13 -15.70 4.59
N TYR A 8 6.06 -15.13 3.37
CA TYR A 8 4.78 -14.84 2.72
C TYR A 8 4.03 -16.13 2.35
N VAL A 9 4.71 -17.16 1.86
CA VAL A 9 4.08 -18.47 1.55
C VAL A 9 3.56 -19.12 2.83
N ASP A 10 4.34 -19.09 3.91
CA ASP A 10 3.93 -19.65 5.21
C ASP A 10 2.73 -18.89 5.79
N PHE A 11 2.69 -17.56 5.62
CA PHE A 11 1.52 -16.75 5.96
C PHE A 11 0.30 -17.13 5.12
N LEU A 12 0.42 -17.19 3.80
CA LEU A 12 -0.71 -17.49 2.90
C LEU A 12 -1.32 -18.86 3.18
N LYS A 13 -0.51 -19.85 3.60
CA LYS A 13 -1.02 -21.18 3.99
C LYS A 13 -1.82 -21.17 5.29
N LYS A 14 -1.49 -20.28 6.23
CA LYS A 14 -2.11 -20.24 7.57
C LYS A 14 -3.25 -19.25 7.69
N ASP A 15 -3.14 -18.12 6.99
CA ASP A 15 -3.90 -16.90 7.27
C ASP A 15 -4.47 -16.24 6.01
N ILE A 16 -4.77 -17.02 4.96
CA ILE A 16 -5.35 -16.50 3.70
C ILE A 16 -6.62 -15.66 3.93
N MET A 17 -7.38 -15.95 4.98
CA MET A 17 -8.57 -15.19 5.37
C MET A 17 -8.29 -13.69 5.56
N LEU A 18 -7.12 -13.32 6.09
CA LEU A 18 -6.76 -11.90 6.25
C LEU A 18 -6.56 -11.19 4.91
N LEU A 19 -6.02 -11.89 3.90
CA LEU A 19 -5.90 -11.35 2.55
C LEU A 19 -7.28 -11.15 1.93
N ILE A 20 -8.18 -12.12 2.10
CA ILE A 20 -9.57 -12.03 1.60
C ILE A 20 -10.28 -10.83 2.23
N ILE A 21 -10.21 -10.70 3.55
CA ILE A 21 -10.81 -9.55 4.28
C ILE A 21 -10.22 -8.23 3.77
N ALA A 22 -8.90 -8.14 3.59
CA ALA A 22 -8.27 -6.93 3.07
C ALA A 22 -8.79 -6.56 1.68
N ILE A 23 -8.93 -7.53 0.77
CA ILE A 23 -9.46 -7.32 -0.59
C ILE A 23 -10.93 -6.87 -0.54
N VAL A 24 -11.75 -7.52 0.28
CA VAL A 24 -13.17 -7.15 0.46
C VAL A 24 -13.28 -5.72 0.99
N LEU A 25 -12.51 -5.38 2.02
CA LEU A 25 -12.49 -4.03 2.59
C LEU A 25 -12.00 -3.00 1.57
N LEU A 26 -10.96 -3.30 0.79
CA LEU A 26 -10.46 -2.42 -0.27
C LEU A 26 -11.52 -2.09 -1.30
N PHE A 27 -12.31 -3.08 -1.72
CA PHE A 27 -13.39 -2.89 -2.67
C PHE A 27 -14.48 -1.97 -2.11
N PHE A 28 -14.98 -2.28 -0.91
CA PHE A 28 -16.07 -1.50 -0.31
C PHE A 28 -15.64 -0.10 0.15
N SER A 29 -14.35 0.12 0.39
CA SER A 29 -13.79 1.40 0.81
C SER A 29 -13.10 2.18 -0.32
N PHE A 30 -13.31 1.82 -1.59
CA PHE A 30 -12.65 2.47 -2.72
C PHE A 30 -12.83 4.00 -2.72
N GLY A 31 -14.01 4.49 -2.36
CA GLY A 31 -14.28 5.92 -2.26
C GLY A 31 -13.39 6.62 -1.21
N TRP A 32 -13.01 5.92 -0.14
CA TRP A 32 -12.14 6.47 0.89
C TRP A 32 -10.68 6.54 0.45
N TRP A 33 -10.10 5.42 0.00
CA TRP A 33 -8.66 5.38 -0.27
C TRP A 33 -8.28 5.93 -1.65
N MET A 34 -9.22 5.96 -2.61
CA MET A 34 -9.01 6.50 -3.95
C MET A 34 -9.83 7.77 -4.18
N GLY A 35 -11.12 7.76 -3.85
CA GLY A 35 -12.02 8.89 -4.11
C GLY A 35 -11.60 10.16 -3.36
N VAL A 36 -11.35 10.08 -2.06
CA VAL A 36 -10.95 11.25 -1.26
C VAL A 36 -9.66 11.89 -1.79
N PRO A 37 -8.55 11.14 -2.03
CA PRO A 37 -7.37 11.73 -2.66
C PRO A 37 -7.61 12.35 -4.04
N VAL A 38 -8.37 11.67 -4.90
CA VAL A 38 -8.58 12.11 -6.28
C VAL A 38 -9.49 13.33 -6.38
N PHE A 39 -10.53 13.44 -5.55
CA PHE A 39 -11.54 14.51 -5.67
C PHE A 39 -11.41 15.61 -4.63
N VAL A 40 -11.03 15.29 -3.40
CA VAL A 40 -10.98 16.28 -2.30
C VAL A 40 -9.58 16.87 -2.20
N VAL A 41 -8.56 16.02 -2.14
CA VAL A 41 -7.18 16.48 -1.95
C VAL A 41 -6.64 17.19 -3.19
N SER A 42 -7.05 16.75 -4.39
CA SER A 42 -6.67 17.43 -5.63
C SER A 42 -7.19 18.88 -5.70
N VAL A 43 -8.45 19.12 -5.33
CA VAL A 43 -9.06 20.46 -5.27
C VAL A 43 -8.35 21.31 -4.21
N PHE A 44 -8.10 20.73 -3.04
CA PHE A 44 -7.36 21.43 -1.99
C PHE A 44 -5.94 21.83 -2.44
N LEU A 45 -5.23 20.96 -3.15
CA LEU A 45 -3.90 21.28 -3.70
C LEU A 45 -3.96 22.32 -4.82
N TRP A 46 -5.03 22.33 -5.61
CA TRP A 46 -5.29 23.35 -6.62
C TRP A 46 -5.47 24.74 -5.97
N ASP A 47 -6.28 24.83 -4.92
CA ASP A 47 -6.53 26.07 -4.19
C ASP A 47 -5.25 26.61 -3.52
N LEU A 48 -4.32 25.72 -3.16
CA LEU A 48 -2.99 26.07 -2.66
C LEU A 48 -2.01 26.48 -3.77
N ASN A 49 -2.45 26.57 -5.03
CA ASN A 49 -1.61 26.86 -6.20
C ASN A 49 -0.42 25.90 -6.34
N ILE A 50 -0.56 24.64 -5.89
CA ILE A 50 0.48 23.63 -6.06
C ILE A 50 0.55 23.24 -7.54
N PRO A 51 1.75 23.22 -8.15
CA PRO A 51 1.92 22.85 -9.55
C PRO A 51 1.26 21.49 -9.86
N PRO A 52 0.53 21.34 -10.99
CA PRO A 52 -0.23 20.13 -11.30
C PRO A 52 0.58 18.83 -11.22
N PHE A 53 1.84 18.86 -11.67
CA PHE A 53 2.74 17.71 -11.62
C PHE A 53 3.04 17.26 -10.17
N ILE A 54 3.28 18.22 -9.27
CA ILE A 54 3.51 17.94 -7.84
C ILE A 54 2.21 17.40 -7.22
N SER A 55 1.07 18.00 -7.56
CA SER A 55 -0.23 17.58 -7.06
C SER A 55 -0.54 16.12 -7.43
N ILE A 56 -0.26 15.71 -8.67
CA ILE A 56 -0.45 14.31 -9.11
C ILE A 56 0.43 13.36 -8.29
N ILE A 57 1.72 13.68 -8.10
CA ILE A 57 2.63 12.84 -7.31
C ILE A 57 2.11 12.69 -5.88
N LEU A 58 1.67 13.79 -5.25
CA LEU A 58 1.16 13.77 -3.88
C LEU A 58 -0.13 12.94 -3.76
N VAL A 59 -1.05 13.09 -4.71
CA VAL A 59 -2.29 12.29 -4.75
C VAL A 59 -1.97 10.81 -4.94
N LEU A 60 -1.12 10.44 -5.90
CA LEU A 60 -0.71 9.05 -6.12
C LEU A 60 -0.02 8.45 -4.89
N LEU A 61 0.85 9.22 -4.23
CA LEU A 61 1.50 8.80 -3.00
C LEU A 61 0.49 8.59 -1.87
N LEU A 62 -0.48 9.50 -1.73
CA LEU A 62 -1.53 9.39 -0.72
C LEU A 62 -2.42 8.16 -0.95
N ILE A 63 -2.85 7.92 -2.19
CA ILE A 63 -3.59 6.71 -2.59
C ILE A 63 -2.78 5.47 -2.22
N SER A 64 -1.47 5.48 -2.50
CA SER A 64 -0.56 4.37 -2.19
C SER A 64 -0.47 4.10 -0.69
N VAL A 65 -0.34 5.15 0.12
CA VAL A 65 -0.32 5.03 1.58
C VAL A 65 -1.64 4.46 2.08
N LEU A 66 -2.78 5.05 1.71
CA LEU A 66 -4.10 4.62 2.16
C LEU A 66 -4.43 3.19 1.72
N PHE A 67 -4.11 2.83 0.47
CA PHE A 67 -4.26 1.47 -0.05
C PHE A 67 -3.47 0.45 0.79
N THR A 68 -2.26 0.79 1.22
CA THR A 68 -1.42 -0.15 2.00
C THR A 68 -1.87 -0.33 3.45
N VAL A 69 -2.77 0.52 3.97
CA VAL A 69 -3.32 0.38 5.33
C VAL A 69 -4.08 -0.94 5.48
N PHE A 70 -4.81 -1.35 4.45
CA PHE A 70 -5.57 -2.61 4.45
C PHE A 70 -4.69 -3.86 4.57
N PHE A 71 -3.41 -3.74 4.20
CA PHE A 71 -2.44 -4.82 4.25
C PHE A 71 -1.59 -4.82 5.53
N ILE A 72 -1.82 -3.89 6.47
CA ILE A 72 -1.09 -3.82 7.74
C ILE A 72 -1.17 -5.15 8.53
N PRO A 73 -2.35 -5.78 8.73
CA PRO A 73 -2.44 -7.02 9.49
C PRO A 73 -1.59 -8.15 8.91
N MET A 74 -1.58 -8.26 7.57
CA MET A 74 -0.72 -9.19 6.84
C MET A 74 0.77 -8.86 7.06
N ASN A 75 1.16 -7.61 6.86
CA ASN A 75 2.56 -7.19 6.99
C ASN A 75 3.09 -7.36 8.42
N ILE A 76 2.27 -7.19 9.46
CA ILE A 76 2.64 -7.46 10.86
C ILE A 76 2.89 -8.96 11.07
N LYS A 77 1.99 -9.84 10.60
CA LYS A 77 2.17 -11.30 10.75
C LYS A 77 3.41 -11.79 10.01
N VAL A 78 3.62 -11.34 8.78
CA VAL A 78 4.83 -11.67 8.02
C VAL A 78 6.09 -11.12 8.70
N ALA A 79 6.04 -9.89 9.22
CA ALA A 79 7.16 -9.31 9.96
C ALA A 79 7.52 -10.11 11.20
N LYS A 80 6.52 -10.65 11.92
CA LYS A 80 6.74 -11.51 13.10
C LYS A 80 7.47 -12.79 12.72
N ILE A 81 7.01 -13.48 11.67
CA ILE A 81 7.64 -14.70 11.15
C ILE A 81 9.12 -14.45 10.80
N ILE A 82 9.40 -13.36 10.06
CA ILE A 82 10.78 -13.02 9.68
C ILE A 82 11.60 -12.56 10.89
N GLY A 83 10.98 -11.87 11.85
CA GLY A 83 11.60 -11.42 13.10
C GLY A 83 12.10 -12.57 13.93
N GLU A 84 11.27 -13.61 14.08
CA GLU A 84 11.62 -14.86 14.74
C GLU A 84 12.75 -15.59 14.00
N MET A 85 12.66 -15.72 12.66
CA MET A 85 13.71 -16.37 11.84
C MET A 85 15.06 -15.64 11.88
N LYS A 86 15.05 -14.30 11.91
CA LYS A 86 16.27 -13.46 11.84
C LYS A 86 16.72 -12.94 13.20
N LYS A 87 16.03 -13.29 14.31
CA LYS A 87 16.24 -12.73 15.66
C LYS A 87 16.32 -11.19 15.65
N ARG A 88 15.40 -10.56 14.92
CA ARG A 88 15.34 -9.08 14.77
C ARG A 88 13.99 -8.55 15.23
N SER A 89 13.96 -7.28 15.62
CA SER A 89 12.72 -6.60 15.99
C SER A 89 11.68 -6.66 14.87
N THR A 90 10.48 -7.15 15.23
CA THR A 90 9.30 -7.20 14.35
C THR A 90 8.96 -5.82 13.80
N LEU A 91 9.03 -4.77 14.62
CA LEU A 91 8.73 -3.39 14.19
C LEU A 91 9.65 -2.91 13.08
N ARG A 92 10.97 -3.22 13.18
CA ARG A 92 11.95 -2.85 12.15
C ARG A 92 11.72 -3.59 10.84
N ILE A 93 11.22 -4.82 10.89
CA ILE A 93 10.90 -5.60 9.68
C ILE A 93 9.58 -5.10 9.09
N PHE A 94 8.58 -4.87 9.93
CA PHE A 94 7.29 -4.31 9.52
C PHE A 94 7.46 -2.98 8.80
N SER A 95 8.23 -2.03 9.35
CA SER A 95 8.45 -0.73 8.69
C SER A 95 9.09 -0.88 7.31
N ARG A 96 10.04 -1.81 7.15
CA ARG A 96 10.65 -2.12 5.85
C ARG A 96 9.66 -2.73 4.88
N LEU A 97 8.85 -3.69 5.33
CA LEU A 97 7.81 -4.32 4.50
C LEU A 97 6.76 -3.30 4.06
N GLN A 98 6.28 -2.48 4.99
CA GLN A 98 5.28 -1.46 4.70
C GLN A 98 5.80 -0.42 3.71
N LEU A 99 7.05 0.04 3.88
CA LEU A 99 7.67 0.97 2.95
C LEU A 99 7.81 0.37 1.53
N ILE A 100 8.21 -0.91 1.44
CA ILE A 100 8.26 -1.61 0.14
C ILE A 100 6.86 -1.72 -0.48
N PHE A 101 5.83 -1.97 0.34
CA PHE A 101 4.44 -2.01 -0.13
C PHE A 101 3.98 -0.67 -0.69
N ILE A 102 4.27 0.44 0.02
CA ILE A 102 3.92 1.81 -0.42
C ILE A 102 4.63 2.15 -1.73
N LEU A 103 5.93 1.84 -1.85
CA LEU A 103 6.67 2.10 -3.07
C LEU A 103 6.14 1.28 -4.25
N ARG A 104 5.80 0.00 -4.03
CA ARG A 104 5.24 -0.86 -5.07
C ARG A 104 3.86 -0.39 -5.52
N SER A 105 2.97 -0.05 -4.58
CA SER A 105 1.65 0.47 -4.93
C SER A 105 1.75 1.82 -5.65
N PHE A 106 2.69 2.68 -5.25
CA PHE A 106 2.96 3.95 -5.94
C PHE A 106 3.37 3.76 -7.39
N VAL A 107 4.26 2.81 -7.68
CA VAL A 107 4.65 2.49 -9.06
C VAL A 107 3.45 1.95 -9.84
N ILE A 108 2.66 1.04 -9.25
CA ILE A 108 1.47 0.49 -9.92
C ILE A 108 0.44 1.57 -10.23
N PHE A 109 0.11 2.44 -9.27
CA PHE A 109 -0.86 3.52 -9.51
C PHE A 109 -0.34 4.57 -10.48
N SER A 110 0.96 4.88 -10.45
CA SER A 110 1.60 5.74 -11.45
C SER A 110 1.46 5.15 -12.86
N LEU A 111 1.69 3.84 -13.02
CA LEU A 111 1.51 3.16 -14.31
C LEU A 111 0.04 3.18 -14.76
N ILE A 112 -0.89 2.89 -13.85
CA ILE A 112 -2.34 2.96 -14.16
C ILE A 112 -2.72 4.37 -14.61
N PHE A 113 -2.23 5.39 -13.92
CA PHE A 113 -2.47 6.78 -14.30
C PHE A 113 -1.94 7.09 -15.69
N ILE A 114 -0.69 6.72 -16.00
CA ILE A 114 -0.11 6.92 -17.34
C ILE A 114 -0.95 6.20 -18.40
N VAL A 115 -1.37 4.96 -18.16
CA VAL A 115 -2.19 4.20 -19.11
C VAL A 115 -3.56 4.83 -19.33
N ILE A 116 -4.20 5.39 -18.30
CA ILE A 116 -5.54 5.99 -18.44
C ILE A 116 -5.51 7.36 -19.12
N PHE A 117 -4.48 8.17 -18.87
CA PHE A 117 -4.45 9.58 -19.29
C PHE A 117 -3.54 9.86 -20.49
N LEU A 118 -2.65 8.93 -20.85
CA LEU A 118 -1.64 9.13 -21.90
C LEU A 118 -1.84 8.19 -23.11
N VAL A 119 -2.73 7.20 -23.00
CA VAL A 119 -3.24 6.37 -24.11
C VAL A 119 -4.59 6.93 -24.55
#